data_AF-A0AAU4MUS9-F1
#
_entry.id   AF-A0AAU4MUS9-F1
#
_cell.length_a   1.000
_cell.length_b   1.000
_cell.length_c   1.000
_cell.angle_alpha   90.00
_cell.angle_beta   90.00
_cell.angle_gamma   90.00
#
_symmetry.space_group_name_H-M   'P 1'
#
loop_
_entity.id
_entity.type
_entity.pdbx_description
1 polymer ?
#
loop_
_entity_poly.entity_id
_entity_poly.type
_entity_poly.pdbx_seq_one_letter_code
_entity_poly.pdbx_strand_id
1 'polypeptide(L)'
;MAVSQRRRRTLTWVALASSVAIVSAGCASNFVEISTTQLQGHWTNASGASLDFNADRTFTSTRLERSGLDPFFCADLDDATAGSWAFWVPSGSPGGFVPEDIDNPADRGDGVTVLFEGIHCALSLNTYGDPEEPTMCLVGDPDSTCSSSEEFHRRDQPAVSRSR
;
A
#
# COMPACT_ATOMS: atom_id res chain seq x y z
N MET A 1 56.69 -55.17 35.17
CA MET A 1 56.02 -55.85 34.04
C MET A 1 54.71 -55.13 33.74
N ALA A 2 54.63 -54.43 32.60
CA ALA A 2 53.40 -53.97 31.90
C ALA A 2 53.89 -53.37 30.56
N VAL A 3 53.94 -54.20 29.52
CA VAL A 3 53.04 -54.21 28.35
C VAL A 3 53.08 -52.90 27.53
N SER A 4 53.67 -53.05 26.34
CA SER A 4 53.70 -52.14 25.21
C SER A 4 52.32 -51.83 24.62
N GLN A 5 52.15 -50.67 23.97
CA GLN A 5 51.75 -50.65 22.54
C GLN A 5 51.84 -49.25 21.91
N ARG A 6 52.59 -49.19 20.80
CA ARG A 6 52.54 -48.14 19.76
C ARG A 6 51.21 -48.19 19.02
N ARG A 7 50.73 -47.03 18.52
CA ARG A 7 50.29 -46.73 17.12
C ARG A 7 49.46 -45.44 17.11
N ARG A 8 49.90 -44.38 16.43
CA ARG A 8 49.81 -44.06 14.98
C ARG A 8 48.47 -43.42 14.57
N ARG A 9 48.61 -42.27 13.89
CA ARG A 9 47.73 -41.71 12.82
C ARG A 9 46.43 -41.06 13.37
N THR A 10 45.90 -39.96 12.82
CA THR A 10 45.91 -39.48 11.42
C THR A 10 45.41 -38.03 11.40
N LEU A 11 45.90 -37.22 10.45
CA LEU A 11 45.27 -35.97 10.04
C LEU A 11 43.79 -36.18 9.74
N THR A 12 42.93 -35.25 10.15
CA THR A 12 41.57 -35.15 9.61
C THR A 12 41.37 -33.73 9.09
N TRP A 13 41.24 -33.66 7.77
CA TRP A 13 40.88 -32.49 6.99
C TRP A 13 39.49 -31.99 7.42
N VAL A 14 39.36 -30.70 7.74
CA VAL A 14 38.05 -30.05 7.87
C VAL A 14 37.77 -29.33 6.56
N ALA A 15 36.87 -29.90 5.76
CA ALA A 15 36.38 -29.30 4.52
C ALA A 15 35.47 -28.10 4.86
N LEU A 16 35.82 -26.92 4.35
CA LEU A 16 34.96 -25.73 4.40
C LEU A 16 33.83 -25.87 3.38
N ALA A 17 32.63 -26.17 3.85
CA ALA A 17 31.40 -26.04 3.06
C ALA A 17 30.94 -24.58 3.11
N SER A 18 31.12 -23.85 2.00
CA SER A 18 30.55 -22.51 1.82
C SER A 18 29.17 -22.63 1.19
N SER A 19 28.12 -22.49 1.99
CA SER A 19 26.74 -22.42 1.51
C SER A 19 26.41 -20.95 1.18
N VAL A 20 26.42 -20.61 -0.10
CA VAL A 20 25.92 -19.30 -0.58
C VAL A 20 24.39 -19.37 -0.61
N ALA A 21 23.73 -18.78 0.39
CA ALA A 21 22.29 -18.57 0.39
C ALA A 21 21.97 -17.36 -0.49
N ILE A 22 21.42 -17.60 -1.68
CA ILE A 22 20.88 -16.54 -2.54
C ILE A 22 19.49 -16.20 -1.98
N VAL A 23 19.41 -15.10 -1.23
CA VAL A 23 18.12 -14.50 -0.85
C VAL A 23 17.62 -13.74 -2.08
N SER A 24 16.69 -14.34 -2.81
CA SER A 24 15.90 -13.63 -3.81
C SER A 24 14.94 -12.69 -3.08
N ALA A 25 15.34 -11.43 -2.91
CA ALA A 25 14.41 -10.37 -2.54
C ALA A 25 13.49 -10.14 -3.74
N GLY A 26 12.32 -10.81 -3.73
CA GLY A 26 11.24 -10.45 -4.63
C GLY A 26 10.87 -9.00 -4.37
N CYS A 27 10.89 -8.17 -5.40
CA CYS A 27 10.32 -6.83 -5.35
C CYS A 27 8.80 -6.98 -5.27
N ALA A 28 8.28 -7.31 -4.08
CA ALA A 28 6.87 -7.22 -3.81
C ALA A 28 6.53 -5.74 -3.69
N SER A 29 5.54 -5.29 -4.45
CA SER A 29 4.86 -4.02 -4.19
C SER A 29 4.39 -4.06 -2.74
N ASN A 30 4.98 -3.25 -1.87
CA ASN A 30 4.69 -3.26 -0.43
C ASN A 30 3.39 -2.48 -0.20
N PHE A 31 2.28 -3.07 -0.62
CA PHE A 31 0.97 -2.62 -0.18
C PHE A 31 0.86 -2.77 1.33
N VAL A 32 0.21 -1.81 1.97
CA VAL A 32 0.07 -1.76 3.42
C VAL A 32 -1.38 -1.63 3.79
N GLU A 33 -1.85 -2.56 4.61
CA GLU A 33 -3.19 -2.48 5.19
C GLU A 33 -3.28 -1.31 6.18
N ILE A 34 -4.28 -0.44 5.99
CA ILE A 34 -4.60 0.66 6.90
C ILE A 34 -6.02 0.53 7.42
N SER A 35 -6.28 1.03 8.62
CA SER A 35 -7.62 1.11 9.20
C SER A 35 -8.40 2.33 8.71
N THR A 36 -9.73 2.31 8.89
CA THR A 36 -10.62 3.46 8.72
C THR A 36 -10.10 4.71 9.45
N THR A 37 -9.55 4.55 10.66
CA THR A 37 -9.01 5.67 11.44
C THR A 37 -7.70 6.24 10.88
N GLN A 38 -6.90 5.40 10.21
CA GLN A 38 -5.69 5.84 9.54
C GLN A 38 -6.00 6.54 8.21
N LEU A 39 -7.03 6.08 7.49
CA LEU A 39 -7.49 6.70 6.23
C LEU A 39 -8.11 8.10 6.45
N GLN A 40 -8.84 8.30 7.54
CA GLN A 40 -9.54 9.57 7.81
C GLN A 40 -8.63 10.80 7.82
N GLY A 41 -9.16 11.93 7.33
CA GLY A 41 -8.51 13.23 7.33
C GLY A 41 -7.96 13.64 5.97
N HIS A 42 -7.13 14.69 5.98
CA HIS A 42 -6.73 15.40 4.77
C HIS A 42 -5.44 14.86 4.15
N TRP A 43 -5.51 14.55 2.86
CA TRP A 43 -4.43 14.01 2.04
C TRP A 43 -4.17 14.91 0.85
N THR A 44 -2.89 15.16 0.54
CA THR A 44 -2.50 15.98 -0.61
C THR A 44 -1.31 15.41 -1.34
N ASN A 45 -1.27 15.55 -2.65
CA ASN A 45 -0.07 15.29 -3.42
C ASN A 45 0.75 16.58 -3.68
N ALA A 46 1.91 16.43 -4.31
CA ALA A 46 2.81 17.55 -4.62
C ALA A 46 2.20 18.59 -5.58
N SER A 47 1.28 18.15 -6.44
CA SER A 47 0.57 19.00 -7.42
C SER A 47 -0.61 19.79 -6.83
N GLY A 48 -0.92 19.57 -5.55
CA GLY A 48 -2.00 20.24 -4.84
C GLY A 48 -3.40 19.67 -5.09
N ALA A 49 -3.49 18.45 -5.64
CA ALA A 49 -4.70 17.66 -5.57
C ALA A 49 -4.90 17.19 -4.13
N SER A 50 -6.15 17.12 -3.67
CA SER A 50 -6.46 16.70 -2.30
C SER A 50 -7.70 15.85 -2.18
N LEU A 51 -7.69 14.99 -1.18
CA LEU A 51 -8.81 14.16 -0.72
C LEU A 51 -8.96 14.35 0.79
N ASP A 52 -10.18 14.46 1.28
CA ASP A 52 -10.49 14.51 2.70
C ASP A 52 -11.51 13.43 3.04
N PHE A 53 -11.06 12.41 3.80
CA PHE A 53 -11.86 11.22 4.12
C PHE A 53 -12.56 11.37 5.47
N ASN A 54 -13.88 11.21 5.46
CA ASN A 54 -14.72 11.30 6.65
C ASN A 54 -15.02 9.92 7.26
N ALA A 55 -15.37 9.91 8.55
CA ALA A 55 -15.72 8.69 9.28
C ALA A 55 -17.01 8.02 8.79
N ASP A 56 -17.89 8.76 8.12
CA ASP A 56 -19.17 8.29 7.57
C ASP A 56 -19.05 7.67 6.18
N ARG A 57 -17.84 7.31 5.75
CA ARG A 57 -17.53 6.74 4.43
C ARG A 57 -17.78 7.67 3.26
N THR A 58 -17.86 8.97 3.51
CA THR A 58 -17.82 10.00 2.47
C THR A 58 -16.42 10.59 2.34
N PHE A 59 -16.16 11.25 1.21
CA PHE A 59 -14.99 12.09 1.05
C PHE A 59 -15.32 13.34 0.24
N THR A 60 -14.48 14.35 0.37
CA THR A 60 -14.43 15.48 -0.57
C THR A 60 -13.09 15.54 -1.26
N SER A 61 -13.06 16.14 -2.44
CA SER A 61 -11.86 16.25 -3.25
C SER A 61 -11.73 17.64 -3.86
N THR A 62 -10.50 18.00 -4.20
CA THR A 62 -10.20 19.27 -4.87
C THR A 62 -9.04 19.06 -5.82
N ARG A 63 -9.16 19.60 -7.03
CA ARG A 63 -8.11 19.61 -8.06
C ARG A 63 -7.61 18.20 -8.46
N LEU A 64 -8.50 17.21 -8.57
CA LEU A 64 -8.10 15.84 -8.92
C LEU A 64 -7.59 15.73 -10.36
N GLU A 65 -7.92 16.67 -11.25
CA GLU A 65 -7.28 16.81 -12.57
C GLU A 65 -5.76 17.02 -12.48
N ARG A 66 -5.24 17.39 -11.29
CA ARG A 66 -3.81 17.54 -11.00
C ARG A 66 -3.20 16.33 -10.29
N SER A 67 -3.97 15.26 -10.09
CA SER A 67 -3.50 14.05 -9.41
C SER A 67 -2.32 13.39 -10.13
N GLY A 68 -2.24 13.57 -11.46
CA GLY A 68 -1.33 12.86 -12.36
C GLY A 68 -1.93 11.58 -12.94
N LEU A 69 -3.14 11.20 -12.51
CA LEU A 69 -3.88 10.10 -13.10
C LEU A 69 -4.06 10.32 -14.62
N ASP A 70 -3.78 9.29 -15.40
CA ASP A 70 -4.05 9.30 -16.84
C ASP A 70 -5.57 9.53 -17.08
N PRO A 71 -5.95 10.58 -17.82
CA PRO A 71 -7.36 10.88 -18.09
C PRO A 71 -8.09 9.77 -18.85
N PHE A 72 -7.38 8.81 -19.44
CA PHE A 72 -7.97 7.60 -20.00
C PHE A 72 -8.82 6.81 -18.99
N PHE A 73 -8.42 6.80 -17.70
CA PHE A 73 -9.16 6.10 -16.67
C PHE A 73 -10.39 6.88 -16.18
N CYS A 74 -10.32 8.21 -16.21
CA CYS A 74 -11.35 9.09 -15.70
C CYS A 74 -11.24 10.47 -16.34
N ALA A 75 -12.08 10.74 -17.35
CA ALA A 75 -11.97 11.97 -18.14
C ALA A 75 -12.46 13.22 -17.39
N ASP A 76 -13.46 13.07 -16.51
CA ASP A 76 -14.20 14.18 -15.88
C ASP A 76 -13.76 14.39 -14.41
N LEU A 77 -12.45 14.30 -14.14
CA LEU A 77 -11.90 14.47 -12.78
C LEU A 77 -11.98 15.90 -12.23
N ASP A 78 -12.20 16.89 -13.09
CA ASP A 78 -12.42 18.28 -12.69
C ASP A 78 -13.77 18.49 -11.99
N ASP A 79 -14.77 17.67 -12.32
CA ASP A 79 -16.09 17.66 -11.66
C ASP A 79 -16.15 16.72 -10.44
N ALA A 80 -15.09 15.93 -10.21
CA ALA A 80 -14.99 14.96 -9.13
C ALA A 80 -14.70 15.65 -7.77
N THR A 81 -15.72 16.21 -7.12
CA THR A 81 -15.57 16.99 -5.87
C THR A 81 -15.99 16.27 -4.59
N ALA A 82 -16.77 15.19 -4.69
CA ALA A 82 -17.25 14.43 -3.54
C ALA A 82 -17.59 12.99 -3.94
N GLY A 83 -17.72 12.12 -2.94
CA GLY A 83 -18.04 10.73 -3.18
C GLY A 83 -18.12 9.88 -1.92
N SER A 84 -18.21 8.58 -2.13
CA SER A 84 -18.15 7.56 -1.10
C SER A 84 -16.94 6.66 -1.26
N TRP A 85 -16.46 6.07 -0.17
CA TRP A 85 -15.32 5.17 -0.18
C TRP A 85 -15.57 3.87 0.58
N ALA A 86 -14.88 2.80 0.17
CA ALA A 86 -14.90 1.50 0.84
C ALA A 86 -13.55 0.79 0.67
N PHE A 87 -13.17 -0.06 1.62
CA PHE A 87 -11.99 -0.91 1.46
C PHE A 87 -12.27 -2.05 0.46
N TRP A 88 -11.22 -2.48 -0.23
CA TRP A 88 -11.27 -3.66 -1.08
C TRP A 88 -11.39 -4.90 -0.19
N VAL A 89 -12.46 -5.69 -0.38
CA VAL A 89 -12.62 -7.00 0.26
C VAL A 89 -12.55 -8.12 -0.77
N PRO A 90 -11.87 -9.24 -0.47
CA PRO A 90 -11.90 -10.41 -1.34
C PRO A 90 -13.34 -10.88 -1.53
N SER A 91 -13.85 -10.91 -2.77
CA SER A 91 -15.25 -11.28 -3.05
C SER A 91 -15.54 -12.79 -2.94
N GLY A 92 -14.61 -13.56 -2.36
CA GLY A 92 -14.64 -15.02 -2.38
C GLY A 92 -14.39 -15.66 -3.75
N SER A 93 -14.27 -14.86 -4.82
CA SER A 93 -13.85 -15.29 -6.16
C SER A 93 -12.42 -14.83 -6.46
N PRO A 94 -11.57 -15.66 -7.10
CA PRO A 94 -10.20 -15.25 -7.44
C PRO A 94 -10.19 -13.98 -8.30
N GLY A 95 -9.47 -12.95 -7.87
CA GLY A 95 -9.34 -11.67 -8.59
C GLY A 95 -10.59 -10.80 -8.59
N GLY A 96 -11.64 -11.19 -7.87
CA GLY A 96 -12.83 -10.36 -7.68
C GLY A 96 -12.68 -9.54 -6.41
N PHE A 97 -12.72 -8.24 -6.57
CA PHE A 97 -12.98 -7.33 -5.46
C PHE A 97 -14.30 -6.64 -5.77
N VAL A 98 -15.17 -6.61 -4.77
CA VAL A 98 -16.43 -5.88 -4.85
C VAL A 98 -16.29 -4.63 -3.99
N PRO A 99 -16.82 -3.46 -4.42
CA PRO A 99 -17.15 -2.42 -3.46
C PRO A 99 -17.97 -3.10 -2.39
N GLU A 100 -17.50 -2.94 -1.17
CA GLU A 100 -17.95 -3.73 -0.05
C GLU A 100 -19.47 -3.80 0.09
N ASP A 101 -19.95 -4.92 0.64
CA ASP A 101 -21.33 -5.04 1.11
C ASP A 101 -21.62 -3.86 2.06
N ILE A 102 -22.47 -2.92 1.61
CA ILE A 102 -22.88 -1.74 2.37
C ILE A 102 -23.38 -2.12 3.77
N ASP A 103 -23.92 -3.33 3.93
CA ASP A 103 -24.48 -3.82 5.19
C ASP A 103 -23.41 -4.30 6.19
N ASN A 104 -22.18 -4.60 5.74
CA ASN A 104 -21.10 -5.01 6.64
C ASN A 104 -19.72 -4.54 6.15
N PRO A 105 -19.38 -3.27 6.39
CA PRO A 105 -18.18 -2.72 5.83
C PRO A 105 -16.93 -2.91 6.73
N ALA A 106 -15.81 -3.27 6.12
CA ALA A 106 -14.51 -3.59 6.64
C ALA A 106 -13.92 -2.33 7.25
N ASP A 107 -13.23 -2.57 8.34
CA ASP A 107 -12.56 -1.54 9.13
C ASP A 107 -11.14 -1.29 8.64
N ARG A 108 -10.65 -2.06 7.66
CA ARG A 108 -9.27 -2.04 7.17
C ARG A 108 -9.14 -2.61 5.76
N GLY A 109 -8.06 -2.22 5.07
CA GLY A 109 -7.68 -2.75 3.75
C GLY A 109 -6.41 -2.08 3.21
N ASP A 110 -5.83 -2.64 2.17
CA ASP A 110 -4.64 -2.13 1.45
C ASP A 110 -4.98 -1.46 0.10
N GLY A 111 -6.26 -1.51 -0.27
CA GLY A 111 -6.86 -0.76 -1.35
C GLY A 111 -8.17 -0.13 -0.89
N VAL A 112 -8.47 1.07 -1.39
CA VAL A 112 -9.73 1.77 -1.18
C VAL A 112 -10.37 2.06 -2.53
N THR A 113 -11.63 1.67 -2.73
CA THR A 113 -12.42 2.14 -3.87
C THR A 113 -12.98 3.51 -3.53
N VAL A 114 -12.85 4.47 -4.43
CA VAL A 114 -13.57 5.75 -4.38
C VAL A 114 -14.58 5.82 -5.51
N LEU A 115 -15.83 6.10 -5.15
CA LEU A 115 -16.93 6.30 -6.08
C LEU A 115 -17.32 7.77 -6.02
N PHE A 116 -17.18 8.47 -7.15
CA PHE A 116 -17.49 9.89 -7.21
C PHE A 116 -18.98 10.11 -7.47
N GLU A 117 -19.54 11.13 -6.82
CA GLU A 117 -20.89 11.59 -7.12
C GLU A 117 -20.91 12.33 -8.47
N GLY A 118 -21.96 12.11 -9.27
CA GLY A 118 -22.19 12.86 -10.51
C GLY A 118 -21.36 12.43 -11.71
N ILE A 119 -20.32 11.60 -11.55
CA ILE A 119 -19.52 11.06 -12.65
C ILE A 119 -19.50 9.52 -12.64
N HIS A 120 -19.48 8.91 -13.82
CA HIS A 120 -19.43 7.45 -13.97
C HIS A 120 -17.98 6.95 -13.95
N CYS A 121 -17.31 7.18 -12.83
CA CYS A 121 -15.91 6.84 -12.63
C CYS A 121 -15.70 6.28 -11.22
N ALA A 122 -15.07 5.10 -11.16
CA ALA A 122 -14.60 4.51 -9.92
C ALA A 122 -13.09 4.33 -10.03
N LEU A 123 -12.37 4.76 -9.01
CA LEU A 123 -10.92 4.66 -8.94
C LEU A 123 -10.51 3.91 -7.68
N SER A 124 -9.27 3.44 -7.69
CA SER A 124 -8.66 2.80 -6.53
C SER A 124 -7.62 3.73 -5.93
N LEU A 125 -7.51 3.68 -4.61
CA LEU A 125 -6.38 4.19 -3.86
C LEU A 125 -5.63 3.01 -3.29
N ASN A 126 -4.39 2.85 -3.75
CA ASN A 126 -3.49 1.86 -3.19
C ASN A 126 -2.68 2.50 -2.06
N THR A 127 -2.52 1.79 -0.95
CA THR A 127 -1.76 2.28 0.21
C THR A 127 -0.39 1.61 0.26
N TYR A 128 0.66 2.41 0.46
CA TYR A 128 2.06 1.96 0.46
C TYR A 128 2.84 2.53 1.63
N GLY A 129 4.03 1.96 1.86
CA GLY A 129 5.05 2.56 2.72
C GLY A 129 5.10 1.96 4.11
N ASP A 130 5.11 2.80 5.13
CA ASP A 130 5.10 2.39 6.53
C ASP A 130 3.64 2.38 7.05
N PRO A 131 3.16 1.34 7.75
CA PRO A 131 1.82 1.34 8.36
C PRO A 131 1.56 2.53 9.29
N GLU A 132 2.60 3.10 9.92
CA GLU A 132 2.48 4.27 10.79
C GLU A 132 2.45 5.59 10.01
N GLU A 133 3.08 5.64 8.83
CA GLU A 133 3.14 6.81 7.94
C GLU A 133 2.78 6.40 6.49
N PRO A 134 1.53 5.95 6.24
CA PRO A 134 1.16 5.43 4.93
C PRO A 134 1.09 6.54 3.88
N THR A 135 1.34 6.15 2.65
CA THR A 135 1.18 6.98 1.44
C THR A 135 0.11 6.36 0.55
N MET A 136 -0.56 7.18 -0.26
CA MET A 136 -1.61 6.68 -1.17
C MET A 136 -1.34 7.08 -2.61
N CYS A 137 -1.68 6.19 -3.54
CA CYS A 137 -1.71 6.49 -4.97
C CYS A 137 -3.12 6.35 -5.51
N LEU A 138 -3.65 7.40 -6.14
CA LEU A 138 -4.89 7.31 -6.92
C LEU A 138 -4.58 6.66 -8.28
N VAL A 139 -5.18 5.50 -8.56
CA VAL A 139 -4.91 4.68 -9.74
C VAL A 139 -6.22 4.21 -10.38
N GLY A 140 -6.19 4.03 -11.70
CA GLY A 140 -7.31 3.42 -12.43
C GLY A 140 -7.23 1.89 -12.53
N ASP A 141 -6.06 1.33 -12.27
CA ASP A 141 -5.80 -0.11 -12.21
C ASP A 141 -5.20 -0.43 -10.82
N PRO A 142 -5.83 -1.28 -10.00
CA PRO A 142 -5.36 -1.61 -8.66
C PRO A 142 -3.99 -2.30 -8.63
N ASP A 143 -3.53 -2.88 -9.74
CA ASP A 143 -2.19 -3.48 -9.83
C ASP A 143 -1.11 -2.45 -10.23
N SER A 144 -1.50 -1.19 -10.50
CA SER A 144 -0.56 -0.12 -10.84
C SER A 144 0.07 0.54 -9.62
N THR A 145 1.19 1.23 -9.86
CA THR A 145 1.87 2.09 -8.89
C THR A 145 1.91 3.52 -9.41
N CYS A 146 2.13 4.49 -8.54
CA CYS A 146 2.32 5.88 -8.94
C CYS A 146 3.75 6.36 -8.68
N SER A 147 4.11 7.46 -9.33
CA SER A 147 5.35 8.19 -9.10
C SER A 147 5.27 9.03 -7.81
N SER A 148 6.42 9.44 -7.28
CA SER A 148 6.47 10.24 -6.05
C SER A 148 5.78 11.61 -6.13
N SER A 149 5.55 12.15 -7.33
CA SER A 149 4.76 13.37 -7.52
C SER A 149 3.25 13.15 -7.42
N GLU A 150 2.81 11.91 -7.61
CA GLU A 150 1.41 11.49 -7.60
C GLU A 150 0.97 10.95 -6.23
N GLU A 151 1.94 10.60 -5.38
CA GLU A 151 1.72 10.16 -4.01
C GLU A 151 1.00 11.23 -3.17
N PHE A 152 -0.07 10.81 -2.51
CA PHE A 152 -0.79 11.57 -1.52
C PHE A 152 -0.22 11.29 -0.13
N HIS A 153 0.06 12.37 0.60
CA HIS A 153 0.52 12.32 1.97
C HIS A 153 -0.48 13.00 2.90
N ARG A 154 -0.66 12.43 4.09
CA ARG A 154 -1.52 12.99 5.13
C ARG A 154 -0.92 14.29 5.66
N ARG A 155 -1.73 15.34 5.80
CA ARG A 155 -1.27 16.65 6.29
C ARG A 155 -1.27 16.81 7.80
N ASP A 156 -1.95 15.92 8.52
CA ASP A 156 -2.20 16.06 9.96
C ASP A 156 -1.32 15.17 10.87
N GLN A 157 -0.29 14.52 10.34
CA GLN A 157 0.67 13.86 11.22
C GLN A 157 1.68 14.88 11.76
N PRO A 158 1.75 15.10 13.09
CA PRO A 158 2.88 15.81 13.65
C PRO A 158 4.13 15.04 13.23
N ALA A 159 5.07 15.72 12.57
CA ALA A 159 6.31 15.12 12.12
C ALA A 159 6.91 14.32 13.30
N VAL A 160 6.92 13.00 13.18
CA VAL A 160 7.61 12.16 14.15
C VAL A 160 9.07 12.56 14.02
N SER A 161 9.56 13.30 15.01
CA SER A 161 10.94 13.73 15.06
C SER A 161 11.80 12.48 15.12
N ARG A 162 12.30 12.02 13.97
CA ARG A 162 13.32 10.98 13.88
C ARG A 162 14.57 11.51 14.56
N SER A 163 14.72 11.19 15.85
CA SER A 163 15.96 11.41 16.58
C SER A 163 17.05 10.57 15.91
N ARG A 164 18.08 11.27 15.41
CA ARG A 164 19.31 10.72 14.83
C ARG A 164 20.02 9.73 15.76
#